data_AF-A0AAD9C428-F1
#
_entry.id   AF-A0AAD9C428-F1
#
_cell.length_a   1.000
_cell.length_b   1.000
_cell.length_c   1.000
_cell.angle_alpha   90.00
_cell.angle_beta   90.00
_cell.angle_gamma   90.00
#
_symmetry.space_group_name_H-M   'P 1'
#
loop_
_entity.id
_entity.type
_entity.pdbx_description
1 polymer ?
#
loop_
_entity_poly.entity_id
_entity_poly.type
_entity_poly.pdbx_seq_one_letter_code
_entity_poly.pdbx_strand_id
1 'polypeptide(L)'
;MAANAILRRNKTSIVDTLCADYTLILNKADQNELITQREYKNLKSINQKDKEGHVVELLDKIMDKGEKTCLAFLNVLQTDEEIQKTYPELNNILKKENCPLPYPVQACSVDNTVKDAGVVKCSEPGSRNTAGPSAGGTAQYTMVDGG
;
A
#
# COMPACT_ATOMS: atom_id res chain seq x y z
N MET A 1 -4.55 -5.55 2.66
CA MET A 1 -3.80 -5.48 1.39
C MET A 1 -2.56 -6.35 1.53
N ALA A 2 -2.17 -7.08 0.49
CA ALA A 2 -0.98 -7.92 0.54
C ALA A 2 0.29 -7.05 0.52
N ALA A 3 1.27 -7.35 1.37
CA ALA A 3 2.50 -6.55 1.49
C ALA A 3 3.29 -6.48 0.17
N ASN A 4 3.35 -7.60 -0.56
CA ASN A 4 3.96 -7.68 -1.89
C ASN A 4 3.26 -6.74 -2.90
N ALA A 5 1.93 -6.63 -2.84
CA ALA A 5 1.19 -5.75 -3.75
C ALA A 5 1.51 -4.25 -3.50
N ILE A 6 1.71 -3.85 -2.24
CA ILE A 6 2.11 -2.49 -1.88
C ILE A 6 3.51 -2.20 -2.44
N LEU A 7 4.46 -3.11 -2.20
CA LEU A 7 5.83 -3.01 -2.74
C LEU A 7 5.82 -2.92 -4.27
N ARG A 8 5.03 -3.75 -4.94
CA ARG A 8 4.97 -3.79 -6.40
C ARG A 8 4.39 -2.51 -7.01
N ARG A 9 3.32 -1.95 -6.42
CA ARG A 9 2.68 -0.72 -6.91
C ARG A 9 3.57 0.51 -6.73
N ASN A 10 4.29 0.56 -5.62
CA ASN A 10 5.15 1.68 -5.26
C ASN A 10 6.62 1.43 -5.60
N LYS A 11 6.94 0.35 -6.32
CA LYS A 11 8.31 -0.10 -6.56
C LYS A 11 9.17 1.05 -7.07
N THR A 12 8.70 1.78 -8.09
CA THR A 12 9.44 2.90 -8.68
C THR A 12 9.70 4.02 -7.67
N SER A 13 8.68 4.45 -6.92
CA SER A 13 8.84 5.54 -5.93
C SER A 13 9.73 5.12 -4.77
N ILE A 14 9.59 3.89 -4.27
CA ILE A 14 10.43 3.33 -3.21
C ILE A 14 11.88 3.24 -3.69
N VAL A 15 12.10 2.75 -4.92
CA VAL A 15 13.44 2.66 -5.52
C VAL A 15 14.07 4.04 -5.62
N ASP A 16 13.36 5.02 -6.17
CA ASP A 16 13.86 6.38 -6.37
C ASP A 16 14.27 7.02 -5.03
N THR A 17 13.44 6.86 -4.00
CA THR A 17 13.76 7.38 -2.66
C THR A 17 14.97 6.66 -2.03
N LEU A 18 15.00 5.33 -2.08
CA LEU A 18 16.06 4.52 -1.45
C LEU A 18 17.39 4.54 -2.23
N CYS A 19 17.37 4.94 -3.50
CA CYS A 19 18.57 5.05 -4.35
C CYS A 19 19.55 6.10 -3.83
N ALA A 20 19.07 7.11 -3.09
CA ALA A 20 19.91 8.16 -2.53
C ALA A 20 21.00 7.60 -1.58
N ASP A 21 20.66 6.63 -0.73
CA ASP A 21 21.61 5.87 0.08
C ASP A 21 21.24 4.37 0.13
N TYR A 22 21.56 3.68 -0.96
CA TYR A 22 21.35 2.25 -1.07
C TYR A 22 22.16 1.43 -0.04
N THR A 23 23.25 1.99 0.51
CA THR A 23 24.11 1.27 1.45
C THR A 23 23.45 1.15 2.82
N LEU A 24 22.78 2.23 3.25
CA LEU A 24 21.97 2.27 4.46
C LEU A 24 20.88 1.19 4.43
N ILE A 25 20.09 1.16 3.36
CA ILE A 25 18.98 0.19 3.26
C ILE A 25 19.48 -1.24 3.17
N LEU A 26 20.57 -1.48 2.45
CA LEU A 26 21.16 -2.80 2.32
C LEU A 26 21.67 -3.32 3.67
N ASN A 27 22.29 -2.44 4.49
CA ASN A 27 22.72 -2.77 5.84
C ASN A 27 21.53 -3.09 6.76
N LYS A 28 20.46 -2.27 6.70
CA LYS A 28 19.23 -2.50 7.49
C LYS A 28 18.53 -3.81 7.09
N ALA A 29 18.53 -4.16 5.81
CA ALA A 29 17.95 -5.41 5.34
C ALA A 29 18.74 -6.65 5.82
N ASP A 30 20.06 -6.55 5.93
CA ASP A 30 20.92 -7.59 6.50
C ASP A 30 20.74 -7.70 8.03
N GLN A 31 20.69 -6.56 8.75
CA GLN A 31 20.47 -6.52 10.20
C GLN A 31 19.12 -7.12 10.62
N ASN A 32 18.08 -6.96 9.81
CA ASN A 32 16.75 -7.51 10.06
C ASN A 32 16.56 -8.91 9.43
N GLU A 33 17.64 -9.55 8.98
CA GLU A 33 17.65 -10.91 8.42
C GLU A 33 16.66 -11.11 7.24
N LEU A 34 16.34 -10.03 6.52
CA LEU A 34 15.42 -10.07 5.38
C LEU A 34 16.08 -10.77 4.18
N ILE A 35 17.38 -10.56 4.05
CA ILE A 35 18.25 -11.20 3.08
C ILE A 35 19.32 -12.02 3.80
N THR A 36 19.82 -13.05 3.15
CA THR A 36 20.94 -13.84 3.67
C THR A 36 22.26 -13.11 3.41
N GLN A 37 23.28 -13.40 4.21
CA GLN A 37 24.65 -12.90 4.02
C GLN A 37 25.19 -13.14 2.60
N ARG A 38 24.84 -14.27 1.97
CA ARG A 38 25.22 -14.57 0.57
C ARG A 38 24.54 -13.61 -0.40
N GLU A 39 23.26 -13.32 -0.18
CA GLU A 39 22.52 -12.35 -1.00
C GLU A 39 23.05 -10.93 -0.80
N TYR A 40 23.35 -10.53 0.43
CA TYR A 40 23.98 -9.24 0.75
C TYR A 40 25.31 -9.07 0.01
N LYS A 41 26.20 -10.06 0.09
CA LYS A 41 27.49 -10.03 -0.63
C LYS A 41 27.29 -9.94 -2.14
N ASN A 42 26.38 -10.74 -2.69
CA ASN A 42 26.07 -10.69 -4.12
C ASN A 42 25.56 -9.30 -4.54
N LEU A 43 24.64 -8.71 -3.76
CA LEU A 43 24.09 -7.38 -4.02
C LEU A 43 25.15 -6.28 -3.91
N LYS A 44 26.09 -6.40 -2.96
CA LYS A 44 27.19 -5.45 -2.77
C LYS A 44 28.28 -5.57 -3.83
N SER A 45 28.48 -6.77 -4.37
CA SER A 45 29.51 -7.06 -5.38
C SER A 45 29.05 -6.84 -6.83
N ILE A 46 27.86 -6.27 -7.05
CA ILE A 46 27.39 -5.93 -8.40
C ILE A 46 28.14 -4.67 -8.88
N ASN A 47 29.33 -4.85 -9.43
CA ASN A 47 30.22 -3.77 -9.84
C ASN A 47 29.74 -2.96 -11.07
N GLN A 48 28.70 -3.40 -11.78
CA GLN A 48 28.24 -2.79 -13.05
C GLN A 48 26.84 -2.18 -12.98
N LYS A 49 26.25 -2.08 -11.79
CA LYS A 49 24.86 -1.65 -11.65
C LYS A 49 24.82 -0.31 -10.95
N ASP A 50 23.98 0.58 -11.46
CA ASP A 50 23.76 1.88 -10.81
C ASP A 50 23.14 1.69 -9.43
N LYS A 51 23.26 2.71 -8.58
CA LYS A 51 22.66 2.73 -7.23
C LYS A 51 21.20 2.27 -7.23
N GLU A 52 20.46 2.68 -8.26
CA GLU A 52 19.07 2.29 -8.47
C GLU A 52 18.92 0.77 -8.63
N GLY A 53 19.76 0.17 -9.47
CA GLY A 53 19.65 -1.25 -9.75
C GLY A 53 20.06 -2.14 -8.56
N HIS A 54 20.88 -1.66 -7.63
CA HIS A 54 21.10 -2.34 -6.35
C HIS A 54 19.82 -2.38 -5.50
N VAL A 55 19.08 -1.29 -5.44
CA VAL A 55 17.81 -1.21 -4.70
C VAL A 55 16.73 -2.05 -5.37
N VAL A 56 16.61 -1.97 -6.71
CA VAL A 56 15.65 -2.79 -7.48
C VAL A 56 15.84 -4.27 -7.18
N GLU A 57 17.08 -4.75 -7.20
CA GLU A 57 17.40 -6.15 -6.99
C GLU A 57 17.21 -6.59 -5.53
N LEU A 58 17.46 -5.70 -4.57
CA LEU A 58 17.09 -5.93 -3.16
C LEU A 58 15.57 -6.13 -3.02
N LEU A 59 14.76 -5.25 -3.63
CA LEU A 59 13.31 -5.37 -3.57
C LEU A 59 12.80 -6.64 -4.25
N ASP A 60 13.35 -7.00 -5.42
CA ASP A 60 12.98 -8.23 -6.11
C ASP A 60 13.25 -9.47 -5.24
N LYS A 61 14.42 -9.53 -4.59
CA LYS A 61 14.71 -10.63 -3.65
C LYS A 61 13.74 -10.70 -2.48
N ILE A 62 13.36 -9.56 -1.91
CA ILE A 62 12.41 -9.51 -0.80
C ILE A 62 11.02 -9.98 -1.28
N MET A 63 10.63 -9.63 -2.50
CA MET A 63 9.38 -10.05 -3.13
C MET A 63 9.37 -11.54 -3.47
N ASP A 64 10.49 -12.09 -3.95
CA ASP A 64 10.64 -13.51 -4.31
C ASP A 64 10.59 -14.43 -3.07
N LYS A 65 11.05 -13.96 -1.92
CA LYS A 65 10.97 -14.71 -0.65
C LYS A 65 9.54 -14.85 -0.13
N GLY A 66 8.64 -13.95 -0.51
CA GLY A 66 7.21 -14.02 -0.22
C GLY A 66 6.69 -12.90 0.69
N GLU A 67 5.42 -13.03 1.08
CA GLU A 67 4.69 -11.93 1.72
C GLU A 67 5.20 -11.59 3.12
N LYS A 68 5.68 -12.59 3.89
CA LYS A 68 6.19 -12.37 5.25
C LYS A 68 7.42 -11.46 5.25
N THR A 69 8.36 -11.69 4.33
CA THR A 69 9.56 -10.87 4.17
C THR A 69 9.22 -9.49 3.63
N CYS A 70 8.26 -9.38 2.70
CA CYS A 70 7.72 -8.08 2.27
C CYS A 70 7.17 -7.27 3.44
N LEU A 71 6.37 -7.89 4.31
CA LEU A 71 5.76 -7.22 5.46
C LEU A 71 6.84 -6.80 6.48
N ALA A 72 7.81 -7.67 6.76
CA ALA A 72 8.93 -7.34 7.63
C ALA A 72 9.74 -6.16 7.08
N PHE A 73 10.02 -6.13 5.77
CA PHE A 73 10.71 -5.01 5.14
C PHE A 73 9.93 -3.70 5.25
N LEU A 74 8.61 -3.73 4.96
CA LEU A 74 7.75 -2.56 5.10
C LEU A 74 7.68 -2.05 6.55
N ASN A 75 7.73 -2.94 7.53
CA ASN A 75 7.81 -2.57 8.93
C ASN A 75 9.14 -1.87 9.23
N VAL A 76 10.27 -2.45 8.82
CA VAL A 76 11.60 -1.83 9.00
C VAL A 76 11.64 -0.43 8.40
N LEU A 77 11.11 -0.24 7.18
CA LEU A 77 11.05 1.08 6.54
C LEU A 77 10.24 2.10 7.35
N GLN A 78 9.23 1.67 8.10
CA GLN A 78 8.34 2.53 8.88
C GLN A 78 8.80 2.74 10.33
N THR A 79 9.41 1.73 10.94
CA THR A 79 9.76 1.72 12.37
C THR A 79 11.20 2.16 12.64
N ASP A 80 12.11 1.97 11.69
CA ASP A 80 13.51 2.33 11.90
C ASP A 80 13.70 3.85 11.82
N GLU A 81 14.14 4.44 12.93
CA GLU A 81 14.29 5.90 13.08
C GLU A 81 15.33 6.48 12.11
N GLU A 82 16.38 5.73 11.80
CA GLU A 82 17.45 6.17 10.90
C GLU A 82 16.94 6.21 9.45
N ILE A 83 16.12 5.23 9.06
CA ILE A 83 15.44 5.22 7.76
C ILE A 83 14.42 6.37 7.70
N GLN A 84 13.59 6.56 8.72
CA GLN A 84 12.59 7.65 8.74
C GLN A 84 13.23 9.04 8.67
N LYS A 85 14.40 9.22 9.33
CA LYS A 85 15.15 10.47 9.30
C LYS A 85 15.81 10.72 7.95
N THR A 86 16.31 9.68 7.31
CA THR A 86 16.98 9.77 6.00
C THR A 86 15.96 9.90 4.86
N TYR A 87 14.81 9.24 5.00
CA TYR A 87 13.80 9.09 3.97
C TYR A 87 12.39 9.42 4.49
N PRO A 88 12.10 10.68 4.84
CA PRO A 88 10.79 11.07 5.35
C PRO A 88 9.66 10.81 4.31
N GLU A 89 9.99 10.82 3.02
CA GLU A 89 9.03 10.62 1.93
C GLU A 89 8.47 9.19 1.86
N LEU A 90 9.24 8.19 2.32
CA LEU A 90 8.78 6.80 2.33
C LEU A 90 7.51 6.62 3.15
N ASN A 91 7.39 7.34 4.27
CA ASN A 91 6.23 7.23 5.14
C ASN A 91 4.96 7.73 4.43
N ASN A 92 5.08 8.81 3.64
CA ASN A 92 3.98 9.31 2.85
C ASN A 92 3.58 8.36 1.72
N ILE A 93 4.56 7.78 1.01
CA ILE A 93 4.32 6.82 -0.07
C ILE A 93 3.59 5.58 0.47
N LEU A 94 4.08 5.01 1.58
CA LEU A 94 3.52 3.79 2.18
C LEU A 94 2.16 4.02 2.84
N LYS A 95 1.93 5.19 3.45
CA LYS A 95 0.63 5.54 4.07
C LYS A 95 -0.46 5.85 3.05
N LYS A 96 -0.12 6.47 1.91
CA LYS A 96 -1.09 6.86 0.88
C LYS A 96 -1.84 5.66 0.30
N GLU A 97 -1.24 4.49 0.31
CA GLU A 97 -1.82 3.25 -0.22
C GLU A 97 -2.66 2.48 0.79
N ASN A 98 -2.69 2.92 2.06
CA ASN A 98 -3.70 2.49 3.02
C ASN A 98 -5.05 3.21 2.79
N CYS A 99 -5.08 4.23 1.92
CA CYS A 99 -6.30 4.72 1.34
C CYS A 99 -6.67 3.79 0.17
N PRO A 100 -7.87 3.17 0.18
CA PRO A 100 -8.36 2.49 -1.01
C PRO A 100 -8.55 3.55 -2.10
N LEU A 101 -7.55 3.73 -2.97
CA LEU A 101 -7.73 4.54 -4.15
C LEU A 101 -8.80 3.87 -5.02
N PRO A 102 -9.81 4.62 -5.50
CA PRO A 102 -10.83 4.07 -6.36
C PRO A 102 -10.14 3.59 -7.64
N TYR A 103 -10.38 2.33 -7.99
CA TYR A 103 -9.92 1.74 -9.23
C TYR A 103 -10.26 2.65 -10.42
N PRO A 104 -9.40 2.73 -11.45
CA PRO A 104 -9.73 3.45 -12.66
C PRO A 104 -10.98 2.81 -13.28
N VAL A 105 -12.03 3.61 -13.43
CA VAL A 105 -13.22 3.25 -14.20
C VAL A 105 -12.76 3.08 -15.65
N GLN A 106 -12.38 1.86 -16.02
CA GLN A 106 -12.34 1.45 -17.42
C GLN A 106 -13.79 1.36 -17.90
N ALA A 107 -14.32 2.48 -18.38
CA ALA A 107 -15.50 2.46 -19.23
C ALA A 107 -15.08 1.96 -20.61
N CYS A 108 -14.93 0.65 -20.76
CA CYS A 108 -15.14 0.01 -22.05
C CYS A 108 -16.63 -0.30 -22.15
N SER A 109 -17.40 0.60 -22.74
CA SER A 109 -18.70 0.24 -23.29
C SER A 109 -18.63 0.42 -24.80
N VAL A 110 -18.42 -0.69 -25.47
CA VAL A 110 -18.73 -0.84 -26.88
C VAL A 110 -20.23 -1.08 -26.93
N ASP A 111 -21.02 -0.14 -27.45
CA ASP A 111 -22.21 -0.50 -28.20
C ASP A 111 -22.49 0.54 -29.28
N ASN A 112 -22.75 0.02 -30.46
CA ASN A 112 -22.81 0.71 -31.72
C ASN A 112 -24.25 0.69 -32.20
N THR A 113 -25.05 1.74 -31.96
CA THR A 113 -26.30 1.95 -32.70
C THR A 113 -26.51 3.44 -33.03
N VAL A 114 -26.36 3.75 -34.31
CA VAL A 114 -26.95 4.94 -34.96
C VAL A 114 -28.46 4.97 -34.68
N LYS A 115 -29.05 6.13 -34.31
CA LYS A 115 -30.19 6.86 -34.97
C LYS A 115 -30.47 8.21 -34.27
N ASP A 116 -30.41 9.26 -35.09
CA ASP A 116 -31.37 10.38 -35.24
C ASP A 116 -32.23 10.91 -34.07
N ALA A 117 -32.23 12.24 -33.98
CA ALA A 117 -33.23 13.18 -33.44
C ALA A 117 -33.55 13.25 -31.93
N GLY A 118 -33.34 14.45 -31.37
CA GLY A 118 -34.40 15.14 -30.62
C GLY A 118 -34.21 15.34 -29.11
N VAL A 119 -34.04 16.60 -28.73
CA VAL A 119 -34.69 17.29 -27.59
C VAL A 119 -34.26 16.91 -26.15
N VAL A 120 -33.70 17.95 -25.52
CA VAL A 120 -33.58 18.23 -24.09
C VAL A 120 -34.81 17.79 -23.27
N LYS A 121 -34.57 17.07 -22.16
CA LYS A 121 -35.29 17.32 -20.91
C LYS A 121 -34.54 16.81 -19.68
N CYS A 122 -34.08 17.73 -18.84
CA CYS A 122 -33.70 17.45 -17.47
C CYS A 122 -34.97 17.03 -16.69
N SER A 123 -34.91 15.95 -15.93
CA SER A 123 -35.89 15.63 -14.89
C SER A 123 -35.22 14.78 -13.83
N GLU A 124 -35.11 15.34 -12.63
CA GLU A 124 -34.91 14.58 -11.39
C GLU A 124 -36.04 13.54 -11.24
N PRO A 125 -35.76 12.43 -10.55
CA PRO A 125 -36.81 11.79 -9.77
C PRO A 125 -36.40 11.65 -8.31
N GLY A 126 -37.17 12.31 -7.45
CA GLY A 126 -37.23 11.96 -6.05
C GLY A 126 -38.12 10.75 -5.78
N SER A 127 -37.92 10.21 -4.57
CA SER A 127 -38.93 9.69 -3.63
C SER A 127 -39.10 8.16 -3.49
N ARG A 128 -38.87 7.73 -2.23
CA ARG A 128 -39.57 6.69 -1.43
C ARG A 128 -39.35 5.24 -1.90
N ASN A 129 -39.31 4.19 -1.07
CA ASN A 129 -39.77 3.79 0.28
C ASN A 129 -39.18 2.36 0.52
N THR A 130 -39.00 1.74 1.71
CA THR A 130 -40.00 1.18 2.67
C THR A 130 -39.30 0.43 3.83
N ALA A 131 -39.89 0.47 5.03
CA ALA A 131 -39.95 -0.49 6.18
C ALA A 131 -38.91 -1.65 6.29
N GLY A 132 -38.17 -1.87 7.40
CA GLY A 132 -38.58 -2.35 8.75
C GLY A 132 -38.39 -3.89 8.87
N PRO A 133 -38.31 -4.57 10.06
CA PRO A 133 -38.35 -4.10 11.45
C PRO A 133 -37.39 -4.82 12.47
N SER A 134 -37.44 -4.33 13.73
CA SER A 134 -37.48 -5.09 15.01
C SER A 134 -36.23 -5.60 15.75
N ALA A 135 -36.39 -5.56 17.08
CA ALA A 135 -35.64 -6.15 18.21
C ALA A 135 -34.47 -5.31 18.74
N GLY A 136 -34.35 -5.00 20.03
CA GLY A 136 -35.11 -5.35 21.23
C GLY A 136 -34.40 -4.67 22.41
N GLY A 137 -35.16 -4.20 23.39
CA GLY A 137 -34.62 -3.46 24.54
C GLY A 137 -33.85 -4.32 25.52
N THR A 138 -33.00 -3.68 26.32
CA THR A 138 -32.71 -4.13 27.68
C THR A 138 -32.28 -2.96 28.57
N ALA A 139 -32.76 -2.99 29.80
CA ALA A 139 -32.77 -1.93 30.80
C ALA A 139 -31.38 -1.52 31.30
N GLN A 140 -31.22 -0.25 31.66
CA GLN A 140 -30.11 0.20 32.50
C GLN A 140 -30.46 0.01 33.98
N TYR A 141 -29.55 -0.66 34.68
CA TYR A 141 -29.60 -1.04 36.08
C TYR A 141 -29.26 0.17 36.98
N THR A 142 -30.05 0.36 38.03
CA THR A 142 -29.83 1.35 39.11
C THR A 142 -28.60 0.97 39.95
N MET A 143 -27.70 1.93 40.22
CA MET A 143 -26.70 1.79 41.28
C MET A 143 -27.32 2.20 42.62
N VAL A 144 -27.17 1.33 43.63
CA VAL A 144 -27.51 1.57 45.04
C VAL A 144 -26.23 1.68 45.86
N ASP A 145 -26.19 2.71 46.70
CA ASP A 145 -25.23 3.00 47.76
C ASP A 145 -25.09 1.87 48.79
N GLY A 146 -23.90 1.77 49.41
CA GLY A 146 -23.78 1.11 50.72
C GLY A 146 -22.37 0.61 51.06
N GLY A 147 -21.61 1.41 51.81
CA GLY A 147 -20.36 1.04 52.49
C GLY A 147 -19.94 2.12 53.47
#